data_AF-A0AAW3BHD3-F1
#
_entry.id   AF-A0AAW3BHD3-F1
#
_cell.length_a   1.000
_cell.length_b   1.000
_cell.length_c   1.000
_cell.angle_alpha   90.00
_cell.angle_beta   90.00
_cell.angle_gamma   90.00
#
_symmetry.space_group_name_H-M   'P 1'
#
loop_
_entity.id
_entity.type
_entity.pdbx_description
1 polymer ?
#
loop_
_entity_poly.entity_id
_entity_poly.type
_entity_poly.pdbx_seq_one_letter_code
_entity_poly.pdbx_strand_id
1 'polypeptide(L)'
;MSDQAPPPLPVERAKENLNYEGRVRAEKHKDELVMNYTAYLAAHPEITPLLQDIVQHVLVLKPARPLEAMRAFVQMRSSSSV
;
A
#
# COMPACT_ATOMS: atom_id res chain seq x y z
N MET A 1 39.61 35.33 -23.30
CA MET A 1 39.43 35.54 -21.84
C MET A 1 37.94 35.78 -21.64
N SER A 2 37.12 34.95 -21.00
CA SER A 2 37.30 33.67 -20.32
C SER A 2 35.98 32.91 -20.42
N ASP A 3 36.04 31.63 -20.81
CA ASP A 3 34.91 30.69 -20.69
C ASP A 3 34.68 30.39 -19.22
N GLN A 4 33.59 30.93 -18.64
CA GLN A 4 33.17 30.60 -17.29
C GLN A 4 32.02 29.59 -17.36
N ALA A 5 32.33 28.31 -17.21
CA ALA A 5 31.31 27.28 -17.02
C ALA A 5 30.55 27.53 -15.69
N PRO A 6 29.23 27.28 -15.61
CA PRO A 6 28.49 27.41 -14.37
C PRO A 6 29.01 26.40 -13.34
N PRO A 7 29.02 26.73 -12.04
CA PRO A 7 29.50 25.81 -11.01
C PRO A 7 28.65 24.53 -11.01
N PRO A 8 29.25 23.35 -10.74
CA PRO A 8 28.48 22.13 -10.62
C PRO A 8 27.50 22.27 -9.46
N LEU A 9 26.23 21.95 -9.71
CA LEU A 9 25.22 21.87 -8.66
C LEU A 9 25.71 20.89 -7.58
N PRO A 10 25.58 21.21 -6.28
CA PRO A 10 25.89 20.25 -5.24
C PRO A 10 24.85 19.12 -5.32
N VAL A 11 25.22 18.03 -5.99
CA VAL A 11 24.50 16.76 -5.87
C VAL A 11 24.98 16.09 -4.60
N GLU A 12 24.74 16.74 -3.45
CA GLU A 12 24.69 15.99 -2.20
C GLU A 12 23.38 15.20 -2.23
N ARG A 13 23.41 14.03 -2.87
CA ARG A 13 22.57 12.91 -2.44
C ARG A 13 23.03 12.62 -1.02
N ALA A 14 22.46 13.35 -0.06
CA ALA A 14 22.57 13.04 1.35
C ALA A 14 22.10 11.60 1.49
N LYS A 15 23.05 10.67 1.59
CA LYS A 15 22.78 9.34 2.09
C LYS A 15 22.27 9.59 3.50
N GLU A 16 20.97 9.42 3.68
CA GLU A 16 20.32 9.56 4.97
C GLU A 16 21.10 8.66 5.93
N ASN A 17 21.93 9.25 6.78
CA ASN A 17 22.65 8.51 7.79
C ASN A 17 21.57 7.93 8.69
N LEU A 18 21.40 6.60 8.65
CA LEU A 18 20.52 5.83 9.52
C LEU A 18 21.07 5.87 10.95
N ASN A 19 21.17 7.08 11.53
CA ASN A 19 21.41 7.30 12.94
C ASN A 19 20.28 6.62 13.72
N TYR A 20 20.56 6.25 14.98
CA TYR A 20 19.61 5.63 15.90
C TYR A 20 18.24 6.35 15.88
N GLU A 21 18.22 7.69 15.83
CA GLU A 21 17.01 8.49 15.72
C GLU A 21 16.22 8.27 14.42
N GLY A 22 16.89 8.02 13.30
CA GLY A 22 16.24 7.66 12.04
C GLY A 22 15.57 6.29 12.09
N ARG A 23 16.21 5.32 12.76
CA ARG A 23 15.62 3.99 13.01
C ARG A 23 14.40 4.08 13.93
N VAL A 24 14.50 4.82 15.03
CA VAL A 24 13.39 5.04 15.98
C VAL A 24 12.22 5.75 15.30
N ARG A 25 12.48 6.72 14.41
CA ARG A 25 11.43 7.37 13.61
C ARG A 25 10.73 6.40 12.68
N ALA A 26 11.47 5.55 11.99
CA ALA A 26 10.91 4.53 11.10
C ALA A 26 10.07 3.49 11.87
N GLU A 27 10.54 3.05 13.05
CA GLU A 27 9.81 2.14 13.92
C GLU A 27 8.53 2.77 14.47
N LYS A 28 8.59 4.00 14.96
CA LYS A 28 7.40 4.73 15.42
C LYS A 28 6.36 4.91 14.30
N HIS A 29 6.82 5.26 13.10
CA HIS A 29 5.92 5.41 11.95
C HIS A 29 5.25 4.08 11.56
N LYS A 30 5.99 2.96 11.66
CA LYS A 30 5.43 1.62 11.49
C LYS A 30 4.33 1.34 12.53
N ASP A 31 4.56 1.68 13.79
CA ASP A 31 3.59 1.44 14.85
C ASP A 31 2.33 2.29 14.67
N GLU A 32 2.48 3.57 14.32
CA GLU A 32 1.37 4.45 13.95
C GLU A 32 0.57 3.90 12.75
N LEU A 33 1.26 3.39 11.72
CA LEU A 33 0.61 2.79 10.56
C LEU A 33 -0.17 1.53 10.93
N VAL A 34 0.40 0.66 11.76
CA VAL A 34 -0.26 -0.56 12.25
C VAL A 34 -1.49 -0.21 13.08
N MET A 35 -1.39 0.78 13.96
CA MET A 35 -2.52 1.26 14.76
C MET A 35 -3.63 1.82 13.87
N ASN A 36 -3.30 2.67 12.90
CA ASN A 36 -4.26 3.25 11.97
C ASN A 36 -4.94 2.17 11.11
N TYR A 37 -4.17 1.19 10.61
CA TYR A 37 -4.71 0.06 9.87
C TYR A 37 -5.68 -0.79 10.71
N THR A 38 -5.29 -1.09 11.95
CA THR A 38 -6.13 -1.89 12.87
C THR A 38 -7.41 -1.15 13.21
N ALA A 39 -7.33 0.15 13.49
CA ALA A 39 -8.49 1.00 13.74
C ALA A 39 -9.43 1.07 12.53
N TYR A 40 -8.87 1.18 11.32
CA TYR A 40 -9.64 1.17 10.08
C TYR A 40 -10.39 -0.16 9.88
N LEU A 41 -9.72 -1.29 10.06
CA LEU A 41 -10.39 -2.60 9.98
C LEU A 41 -11.46 -2.79 11.06
N ALA A 42 -11.23 -2.29 12.28
CA ALA A 42 -12.22 -2.35 13.36
C ALA A 42 -13.45 -1.49 13.07
N ALA A 43 -13.28 -0.34 12.42
CA ALA A 43 -14.37 0.53 11.99
C ALA A 43 -15.17 -0.05 10.80
N HIS A 44 -14.59 -0.99 10.06
CA HIS A 44 -15.15 -1.59 8.85
C HIS A 44 -15.17 -3.13 8.92
N PRO A 45 -16.00 -3.72 9.81
CA PRO A 45 -16.04 -5.17 10.00
C PRO A 45 -16.45 -5.93 8.73
N GLU A 46 -17.10 -5.28 7.76
CA GLU A 46 -17.50 -5.83 6.47
C GLU A 46 -16.32 -6.17 5.54
N ILE A 47 -15.13 -5.57 5.75
CA ILE A 47 -13.99 -5.71 4.84
C ILE A 47 -13.40 -7.12 4.91
N THR A 48 -13.20 -7.66 6.12
CA THR A 48 -12.52 -8.95 6.29
C THR A 48 -13.31 -10.10 5.62
N PRO A 49 -14.63 -10.24 5.82
CA PRO A 49 -15.42 -11.25 5.11
C PRO A 49 -15.42 -11.06 3.59
N LEU A 50 -15.51 -9.81 3.11
CA LEU A 50 -15.47 -9.52 1.67
C LEU A 50 -14.14 -9.98 1.04
N LEU A 51 -13.01 -9.70 1.70
CA LEU A 51 -11.71 -10.15 1.23
C LEU A 51 -11.60 -11.68 1.22
N GLN A 52 -12.12 -12.36 2.24
CA GLN A 52 -12.17 -13.83 2.29
C GLN A 52 -12.98 -14.40 1.12
N ASP A 53 -14.17 -13.85 0.84
CA ASP A 53 -15.03 -14.27 -0.27
C ASP A 53 -14.31 -14.11 -1.62
N ILE A 54 -13.66 -12.97 -1.85
CA ILE A 54 -12.91 -12.68 -3.09
C ILE A 54 -11.76 -13.67 -3.26
N VAL A 55 -10.95 -13.87 -2.22
CA VAL A 55 -9.81 -14.79 -2.26
C VAL A 55 -10.28 -16.22 -2.53
N GLN A 56 -11.34 -16.66 -1.85
CA GLN A 56 -11.92 -17.98 -2.06
C GLN A 56 -12.40 -18.16 -3.50
N HIS A 57 -13.10 -17.17 -4.06
CA HIS A 57 -13.58 -17.20 -5.43
C HIS A 57 -12.43 -17.35 -6.45
N VAL A 58 -11.34 -16.59 -6.28
CA VAL A 58 -10.17 -16.65 -7.16
C VAL A 58 -9.45 -17.99 -7.02
N LEU A 59 -9.27 -18.50 -5.80
CA LEU A 59 -8.55 -19.76 -5.56
C LEU A 59 -9.32 -20.98 -6.08
N VAL A 60 -10.66 -20.95 -6.04
CA VAL A 60 -11.51 -22.01 -6.58
C VAL A 60 -11.51 -22.00 -8.09
N LEU A 61 -11.75 -20.84 -8.72
CA LEU A 61 -11.90 -20.74 -10.17
C LEU A 61 -10.57 -20.71 -10.93
N LYS A 62 -9.47 -20.32 -10.28
CA LYS A 62 -8.13 -20.14 -10.85
C LYS A 62 -8.16 -19.49 -12.26
N PRO A 63 -8.82 -18.34 -12.39
CA PRO A 63 -9.01 -17.71 -13.68
C PRO A 63 -7.67 -17.25 -14.26
N ALA A 64 -7.53 -17.31 -15.59
CA ALA A 64 -6.36 -16.79 -16.29
C ALA A 64 -6.14 -15.28 -16.07
N ARG A 65 -7.20 -14.55 -15.69
CA ARG A 65 -7.20 -13.12 -15.39
C ARG A 65 -7.82 -12.84 -14.01
N PRO A 66 -7.04 -13.00 -12.92
CA PRO A 66 -7.57 -12.95 -11.56
C PRO A 66 -8.16 -11.59 -11.19
N LEU A 67 -7.53 -10.48 -11.58
CA LEU A 67 -8.02 -9.14 -11.24
C LEU A 67 -9.37 -8.83 -11.91
N GLU A 68 -9.57 -9.26 -13.16
CA GLU A 68 -10.85 -9.09 -13.85
C GLU A 68 -11.96 -9.90 -13.18
N ALA A 69 -11.66 -11.14 -12.78
CA ALA A 69 -12.59 -12.02 -12.07
C ALA A 69 -12.96 -11.46 -10.68
N MET A 70 -11.98 -10.94 -9.92
CA MET A 70 -12.23 -10.28 -8.64
C MET A 70 -13.17 -9.08 -8.80
N ARG A 71 -12.93 -8.23 -9.81
CA ARG A 71 -13.80 -7.07 -10.09
C ARG A 71 -15.23 -7.50 -10.41
N ALA A 72 -15.38 -8.49 -11.29
CA ALA A 72 -16.69 -9.01 -11.65
C ALA A 72 -17.43 -9.61 -10.46
N PHE A 73 -16.72 -10.35 -9.59
CA PHE A 73 -17.28 -10.92 -8.36
C PHE A 73 -17.79 -9.84 -7.40
N VAL A 74 -16.99 -8.79 -7.15
CA VAL A 74 -17.41 -7.67 -6.29
C VAL A 74 -18.63 -6.96 -6.87
N GLN A 75 -18.64 -6.70 -8.18
CA GLN A 75 -19.78 -6.08 -8.87
C GLN A 75 -21.06 -6.92 -8.74
N MET A 76 -20.98 -8.23 -9.00
CA MET A 76 -22.10 -9.14 -8.85
C MET A 76 -22.65 -9.14 -7.41
N ARG A 77 -21.77 -9.19 -6.41
CA ARG A 77 -22.15 -9.19 -4.99
C ARG A 77 -22.83 -7.88 -4.57
N SER A 78 -22.34 -6.73 -5.06
CA SER A 78 -22.95 -5.43 -4.78
C SER A 78 -24.31 -5.23 -5.47
N SER A 79 -24.51 -5.81 -6.65
CA SER A 79 -25.80 -5.75 -7.36
C SER A 79 -26.85 -6.67 -6.75
N SER A 80 -26.43 -7.67 -5.98
CA SER A 80 -27.30 -8.67 -5.37
C SER A 80 -27.76 -8.30 -3.95
N SER A 81 -27.30 -7.17 -3.39
CA SER A 81 -27.71 -6.69 -2.06
C SER A 81 -28.81 -5.60 -2.12
N VAL A 82 -29.59 -5.57 -3.20
CA VAL A 82 -30.80 -4.74 -3.36
C VAL A 82 -32.03 -5.61 -3.20
#